data_AF-A0ABD2WEV4-F1
#
_entry.id   AF-A0ABD2WEV4-F1
#
_cell.length_a   1.000
_cell.length_b   1.000
_cell.length_c   1.000
_cell.angle_alpha   90.00
_cell.angle_beta   90.00
_cell.angle_gamma   90.00
#
_symmetry.space_group_name_H-M   'P 1'
#
loop_
_entity.id
_entity.type
_entity.pdbx_description
1 polymer ?
#
loop_
_entity_poly.entity_id
_entity_poly.type
_entity_poly.pdbx_seq_one_letter_code
_entity_poly.pdbx_strand_id
1 'polypeptide(L)'
;MLKQKSAMSRHVPSWPCVIESLFAADLSAKFAYYGRLTLGDVTSNGFYLLRRSSCPFPVLEDIFRLKLCPLEPIYVVNFGDADQTHNDECMESKLAAFEAARKSMRRESQLRGIRVSDATIDAWLQLKFGHLQYDPVLVGHLNVLKAQLSAIEHRGQCRSPIPGTVEASKIASRAQFLGVFVARQLSGPDSTNSGGGLDQRLELHLHEIKTKIETSVVSLGMLKLGSYLERALMFKALADQIGLPAALVRGTYGRSWIEIAVPKMENAAEANEDTQQHRRRSSRPIIDLCDKFLPTRYLRENYVVDLMDEPGRLMPIDGLEAKVYCSGGKPVDTAIGCAKIRE
;
A
#
# COMPACT_ATOMS: atom_id res chain seq x y z
N MET A 1 46.79 -40.58 5.89
CA MET A 1 45.59 -40.32 5.05
C MET A 1 44.39 -40.48 5.96
N LEU A 2 43.65 -39.43 6.34
CA LEU A 2 42.57 -38.84 5.55
C LEU A 2 42.37 -37.36 5.95
N LYS A 3 42.17 -36.54 4.92
CA LYS A 3 42.03 -35.07 4.98
C LYS A 3 40.72 -34.67 5.66
N GLN A 4 40.80 -33.90 6.74
CA GLN A 4 39.72 -32.99 7.16
C GLN A 4 39.77 -31.77 6.22
N LYS A 5 39.04 -31.84 5.10
CA LYS A 5 38.65 -30.64 4.36
C LYS A 5 37.32 -30.20 4.92
N SER A 6 37.35 -29.29 5.89
CA SER A 6 36.21 -28.46 6.26
C SER A 6 35.80 -27.66 5.03
N ALA A 7 34.85 -28.19 4.26
CA ALA A 7 34.15 -27.42 3.26
C ALA A 7 33.31 -26.37 3.99
N MET A 8 33.79 -25.13 4.01
CA MET A 8 32.91 -23.98 4.15
C MET A 8 31.92 -24.07 2.99
N SER A 9 30.78 -24.69 3.25
CA SER A 9 29.61 -24.63 2.39
C SER A 9 29.32 -23.14 2.18
N ARG A 10 29.69 -22.62 1.01
CA ARG A 10 29.21 -21.31 0.57
C ARG A 10 27.70 -21.48 0.49
N HIS A 11 26.98 -20.88 1.44
CA HIS A 11 25.54 -20.94 1.49
C HIS A 11 25.02 -20.24 0.23
N VAL A 12 24.81 -20.99 -0.84
CA VAL A 12 24.15 -20.47 -2.04
C VAL A 12 22.75 -20.10 -1.60
N PRO A 13 22.33 -18.83 -1.70
CA PRO A 13 20.97 -18.46 -1.35
C PRO A 13 20.02 -19.29 -2.21
N SER A 14 19.05 -19.93 -1.57
CA SER A 14 18.03 -20.69 -2.28
C SER A 14 17.18 -19.73 -3.13
N TRP A 15 16.61 -20.22 -4.23
CA TRP A 15 15.72 -19.44 -5.09
C TRP A 15 14.65 -18.65 -4.29
N PRO A 16 13.99 -19.22 -3.25
CA PRO A 16 13.08 -18.46 -2.40
C PRO A 16 13.72 -17.25 -1.71
N CYS A 17 14.94 -17.39 -1.17
CA CYS A 17 15.63 -16.30 -0.50
C CYS A 17 16.02 -15.17 -1.47
N VAL A 18 16.39 -15.52 -2.70
CA VAL A 18 16.66 -14.54 -3.77
C VAL A 18 15.37 -13.81 -4.17
N ILE A 19 14.27 -14.54 -4.35
CA ILE A 19 12.96 -13.97 -4.69
C ILE A 19 12.46 -13.03 -3.59
N GLU A 20 12.57 -13.45 -2.32
CA GLU A 20 12.21 -12.61 -1.17
C GLU A 20 13.06 -11.34 -1.11
N SER A 21 14.36 -11.44 -1.36
CA SER A 21 15.26 -10.29 -1.38
C SER A 21 14.95 -9.33 -2.52
N LEU A 22 14.63 -9.85 -3.71
CA LEU A 22 14.21 -9.05 -4.87
C LEU A 22 12.91 -8.30 -4.57
N PHE A 23 11.92 -8.99 -4.00
CA PHE A 23 10.63 -8.39 -3.66
C PHE A 23 10.68 -7.48 -2.42
N ALA A 24 11.67 -7.65 -1.55
CA ALA A 24 11.95 -6.67 -0.50
C ALA A 24 12.50 -5.35 -1.07
N ALA A 25 13.16 -5.40 -2.23
CA ALA A 25 13.62 -4.20 -2.94
C ALA A 25 12.51 -3.52 -3.76
N ASP A 26 11.55 -4.29 -4.31
CA ASP A 26 10.40 -3.77 -5.07
C ASP A 26 9.07 -4.35 -4.56
N LEU A 27 8.43 -3.60 -3.66
CA LEU A 27 7.12 -3.96 -3.12
C LEU A 27 6.00 -3.86 -4.17
N SER A 28 6.15 -3.03 -5.19
CA SER A 28 5.17 -2.89 -6.27
C SER A 28 5.12 -4.15 -7.11
N ALA A 29 6.28 -4.67 -7.50
CA ALA A 29 6.40 -5.97 -8.14
C ALA A 29 5.94 -7.11 -7.23
N LYS A 30 6.31 -7.08 -5.93
CA LYS A 30 5.85 -8.06 -4.93
C LYS A 30 4.33 -8.16 -4.89
N PHE A 31 3.66 -7.01 -4.76
CA PHE A 31 2.20 -6.97 -4.68
C PHE A 31 1.55 -7.39 -6.00
N ALA A 32 2.14 -7.03 -7.14
CA ALA A 32 1.63 -7.45 -8.44
C ALA A 32 1.70 -8.96 -8.64
N TYR A 33 2.77 -9.60 -8.13
CA TYR A 33 3.00 -11.03 -8.30
C TYR A 33 2.25 -11.88 -7.26
N TYR A 34 2.32 -11.54 -5.97
CA TYR A 34 1.68 -12.31 -4.91
C TYR A 34 0.25 -11.88 -4.59
N GLY A 35 -0.15 -10.67 -5.03
CA GLY A 35 -1.40 -10.07 -4.57
C GLY A 35 -1.41 -9.74 -3.08
N ARG A 36 -0.25 -9.71 -2.40
CA ARG A 36 -0.19 -9.49 -0.95
C ARG A 36 1.05 -8.71 -0.53
N LEU A 37 0.84 -7.73 0.34
CA LEU A 37 1.85 -7.12 1.21
C LEU A 37 1.56 -7.53 2.64
N THR A 38 2.58 -8.00 3.34
CA THR A 38 2.52 -8.44 4.74
C THR A 38 2.59 -7.26 5.71
N LEU A 39 2.36 -7.51 7.01
CA LEU A 39 2.46 -6.50 8.07
C LEU A 39 3.83 -5.79 8.14
N GLY A 40 4.90 -6.44 7.68
CA GLY A 40 6.26 -5.88 7.66
C GLY A 40 6.62 -5.11 6.39
N ASP A 41 5.79 -5.21 5.34
CA ASP A 41 6.04 -4.54 4.07
C ASP A 41 5.52 -3.10 4.15
N VAL A 42 6.41 -2.14 4.37
CA VAL A 42 6.07 -0.72 4.50
C VAL A 42 6.21 -0.03 3.14
N THR A 43 5.12 0.52 2.61
CA THR A 43 5.11 1.24 1.34
C THR A 43 5.99 2.50 1.41
N SER A 44 6.95 2.59 0.49
CA SER A 44 7.85 3.73 0.35
C SER A 44 7.32 4.75 -0.67
N ASN A 45 7.96 5.91 -0.73
CA ASN A 45 7.76 6.86 -1.83
C ASN A 45 8.01 6.17 -3.17
N GLY A 46 7.12 6.37 -4.12
CA GLY A 46 7.18 5.69 -5.42
C GLY A 46 6.57 4.31 -5.45
N PHE A 47 5.99 3.82 -4.36
CA PHE A 47 5.16 2.63 -4.43
C PHE A 47 3.98 2.86 -5.37
N TYR A 48 3.82 2.00 -6.36
CA TYR A 48 2.73 2.04 -7.31
C TYR A 48 2.08 0.67 -7.50
N LEU A 49 0.84 0.66 -7.99
CA LEU A 49 0.16 -0.57 -8.37
C LEU A 49 -0.80 -0.33 -9.53
N LEU A 50 -1.11 -1.40 -10.25
CA LEU A 50 -2.11 -1.40 -11.29
C LEU A 50 -3.46 -1.81 -10.72
N ARG A 51 -4.53 -1.21 -11.24
CA ARG A 51 -5.88 -1.63 -10.87
C ARG A 51 -6.18 -3.09 -11.19
N ARG A 52 -5.63 -3.59 -12.30
CA ARG A 52 -5.68 -4.99 -12.73
C ARG A 52 -4.27 -5.57 -12.76
N SER A 53 -4.10 -6.80 -12.27
CA SER A 53 -2.83 -7.51 -12.41
C SER A 53 -2.57 -7.80 -13.90
N SER A 54 -1.45 -7.31 -14.42
CA SER A 54 -0.97 -7.60 -15.78
C SER A 54 0.42 -8.25 -15.71
N CYS A 55 0.70 -9.18 -16.62
CA CYS A 55 2.04 -9.68 -16.87
C CYS A 55 2.39 -9.46 -18.36
N PRO A 56 3.55 -8.86 -18.69
CA PRO A 56 4.58 -8.35 -17.78
C PRO A 56 4.11 -7.17 -16.90
N PHE A 57 4.66 -7.07 -15.69
CA PHE A 57 4.40 -5.96 -14.78
C PHE A 57 5.13 -4.71 -15.31
N PRO A 58 4.45 -3.57 -15.50
CA PRO A 58 5.10 -2.40 -16.08
C PRO A 58 6.02 -1.73 -15.06
N VAL A 59 7.25 -1.44 -15.49
CA VAL A 59 8.20 -0.64 -14.73
C VAL A 59 7.84 0.83 -14.90
N LEU A 60 7.59 1.54 -13.80
CA LEU A 60 7.13 2.93 -13.85
C LEU A 60 8.16 3.84 -14.54
N GLU A 61 9.45 3.58 -14.31
CA GLU A 61 10.51 4.33 -14.98
C GLU A 61 10.52 4.12 -16.50
N ASP A 62 10.19 2.92 -16.97
CA ASP A 62 10.08 2.66 -18.41
C ASP A 62 8.84 3.32 -19.01
N ILE A 63 7.73 3.40 -18.27
CA ILE A 63 6.55 4.16 -18.69
C ILE A 63 6.91 5.64 -18.87
N PHE A 64 7.64 6.21 -17.91
CA PHE A 64 8.10 7.60 -17.97
C PHE A 64 9.12 7.84 -19.07
N ARG A 65 10.09 6.94 -19.21
CA ARG A 65 11.08 6.95 -20.30
C ARG A 65 10.38 6.93 -21.64
N LEU A 66 9.65 5.86 -21.93
CA LEU A 66 9.00 5.59 -23.22
C LEU A 66 7.79 6.48 -23.50
N LYS A 67 7.33 7.25 -22.50
CA LYS A 67 6.18 8.15 -22.58
C LYS A 67 4.92 7.44 -23.06
N LEU A 68 4.75 6.23 -22.52
CA LEU A 68 3.56 5.42 -22.76
C LEU A 68 2.46 5.91 -21.82
N CYS A 69 1.23 5.99 -22.33
CA CYS A 69 0.05 6.16 -21.50
C CYS A 69 -0.65 4.79 -21.40
N PRO A 70 -0.51 4.07 -20.27
CA PRO A 70 -1.22 2.81 -20.06
C PRO A 70 -2.73 2.99 -20.23
N LEU A 71 -3.44 1.97 -20.70
CA LEU A 71 -4.91 2.03 -20.79
C LEU A 71 -5.54 2.03 -19.38
N GLU A 72 -5.05 1.13 -18.54
CA GLU A 72 -5.49 0.98 -17.15
C GLU A 72 -4.81 2.03 -16.25
N PRO A 73 -5.52 2.56 -15.22
CA PRO A 73 -4.90 3.47 -14.28
C PRO A 73 -3.82 2.77 -13.46
N ILE A 74 -2.71 3.47 -13.27
CA ILE A 74 -1.63 3.12 -12.35
C ILE A 74 -1.74 4.08 -11.17
N TYR A 75 -2.00 3.55 -9.99
CA TYR A 75 -2.04 4.35 -8.77
C TYR A 75 -0.65 4.49 -8.19
N VAL A 76 -0.25 5.70 -7.83
CA VAL A 76 1.06 5.94 -7.23
C VAL A 76 0.94 6.65 -5.88
N VAL A 77 1.75 6.19 -4.94
CA VAL A 77 1.89 6.70 -3.58
C VAL A 77 3.22 7.44 -3.50
N ASN A 78 3.17 8.74 -3.22
CA ASN A 78 4.36 9.54 -3.02
C ASN A 78 4.16 10.59 -1.93
N PHE A 79 4.88 10.44 -0.83
CA PHE A 79 4.96 11.43 0.26
C PHE A 79 6.26 12.25 0.22
N GLY A 80 7.14 12.00 -0.75
CA GLY A 80 8.49 12.58 -0.82
C GLY A 80 8.49 14.07 -1.10
N ASP A 81 9.42 14.80 -0.50
CA ASP A 81 9.54 16.25 -0.69
C ASP A 81 9.94 16.62 -2.12
N ALA A 82 9.55 17.81 -2.60
CA ALA A 82 9.82 18.25 -3.97
C ALA A 82 11.32 18.36 -4.32
N ASP A 83 12.21 18.28 -3.33
CA ASP A 83 13.64 18.60 -3.42
C ASP A 83 14.60 17.40 -3.59
N GLN A 84 14.12 16.15 -3.65
CA GLN A 84 15.00 15.00 -3.86
C GLN A 84 15.22 14.70 -5.34
N THR A 85 16.05 15.52 -6.00
CA THR A 85 16.66 15.20 -7.30
C THR A 85 17.78 14.18 -7.11
N HIS A 86 17.43 12.89 -7.12
CA HIS A 86 18.43 11.82 -7.15
C HIS A 86 18.97 11.63 -8.58
N ASN A 87 20.30 11.72 -8.71
CA ASN A 87 21.08 11.40 -9.90
C ASN A 87 20.95 9.91 -10.24
N ASP A 88 20.48 9.56 -11.45
CA ASP A 88 20.44 8.16 -11.90
C ASP A 88 21.01 7.99 -13.32
N GLU A 89 21.94 7.04 -13.41
CA GLU A 89 22.85 6.67 -14.51
C GLU A 89 22.18 6.09 -15.77
N CYS A 90 20.88 6.31 -15.98
CA CYS A 90 20.17 5.85 -17.16
C CYS A 90 19.69 6.99 -18.06
N MET A 91 20.65 7.77 -18.57
CA MET A 91 20.37 8.95 -19.39
C MET A 91 20.05 8.62 -20.85
N GLU A 92 20.62 7.55 -21.42
CA GLU A 92 20.60 7.34 -22.88
C GLU A 92 19.22 6.90 -23.40
N SER A 93 18.56 5.95 -22.72
CA SER A 93 17.19 5.53 -23.05
C SER A 93 16.15 6.60 -22.70
N LYS A 94 16.39 7.41 -21.64
CA LYS A 94 15.58 8.58 -21.30
C LYS A 94 15.61 9.62 -22.44
N LEU A 95 16.79 9.90 -23.00
CA LEU A 95 16.98 10.85 -24.10
C LEU A 95 16.25 10.44 -25.38
N ALA A 96 16.36 9.18 -25.80
CA ALA A 96 15.76 8.71 -27.05
C ALA A 96 14.23 8.87 -27.07
N ALA A 97 13.58 8.49 -25.98
CA ALA A 97 12.14 8.67 -25.84
C ALA A 97 11.75 10.11 -25.50
N PHE A 98 12.66 10.89 -24.90
CA PHE A 98 12.51 12.34 -24.80
C PHE A 98 12.37 12.99 -26.17
N GLU A 99 13.29 12.67 -27.07
CA GLU A 99 13.29 13.13 -28.45
C GLU A 99 12.09 12.64 -29.25
N ALA A 100 11.66 11.38 -29.05
CA ALA A 100 10.52 10.82 -29.78
C ALA A 100 9.22 11.60 -29.47
N ALA A 101 8.92 11.86 -28.21
CA ALA A 101 7.75 12.67 -27.86
C ALA A 101 7.92 14.15 -28.19
N ARG A 102 9.14 14.71 -28.12
CA ARG A 102 9.42 16.08 -28.60
C ARG A 102 9.09 16.20 -30.09
N LYS A 103 9.50 15.22 -30.90
CA LYS A 103 9.16 15.13 -32.33
C LYS A 103 7.66 14.99 -32.56
N SER A 104 6.98 14.17 -31.77
CA SER A 104 5.52 14.00 -31.85
C SER A 104 4.77 15.31 -31.56
N MET A 105 5.10 15.98 -30.43
CA MET A 105 4.47 17.25 -30.06
C MET A 105 4.77 18.38 -31.04
N ARG A 106 5.99 18.46 -31.57
CA ARG A 106 6.31 19.45 -32.63
C ARG A 106 5.43 19.25 -33.86
N ARG A 107 5.20 17.99 -34.28
CA ARG A 107 4.32 17.71 -35.41
C ARG A 107 2.88 18.14 -35.12
N GLU A 108 2.38 17.81 -33.93
CA GLU A 108 1.02 18.19 -33.52
C GLU A 108 0.85 19.72 -33.38
N SER A 109 1.84 20.41 -32.81
CA SER A 109 1.79 21.87 -32.66
C SER A 109 1.80 22.57 -34.03
N GLN A 110 2.63 22.07 -34.96
CA GLN A 110 2.67 22.56 -36.35
C GLN A 110 1.33 22.33 -37.06
N LEU A 111 0.70 21.17 -36.87
CA LEU A 111 -0.63 20.88 -37.42
C LEU A 111 -1.70 21.85 -36.88
N ARG A 112 -1.57 22.29 -35.62
CA ARG A 112 -2.47 23.28 -35.01
C ARG A 112 -2.08 24.74 -35.30
N GLY A 113 -1.01 24.99 -36.06
CA GLY A 113 -0.50 26.34 -36.35
C GLY A 113 0.14 27.04 -35.15
N ILE A 114 0.42 26.31 -34.06
CA ILE A 114 0.99 26.84 -32.82
C ILE A 114 2.49 26.55 -32.79
N ARG A 115 3.30 27.60 -32.69
CA ARG A 115 4.76 27.50 -32.59
C ARG A 115 5.16 27.45 -31.13
N VAL A 116 5.45 26.25 -30.62
CA VAL A 116 5.92 26.04 -29.24
C VAL A 116 7.45 25.91 -29.25
N SER A 117 8.11 26.58 -28.31
CA SER A 117 9.56 26.49 -28.17
C SER A 117 9.98 25.12 -27.64
N ASP A 118 11.18 24.70 -28.01
CA ASP A 118 11.76 23.46 -27.50
C ASP A 118 11.89 23.40 -25.98
N ALA A 119 12.28 24.51 -25.36
CA ALA A 119 12.37 24.60 -23.91
C ALA A 119 11.00 24.42 -23.25
N THR A 120 9.93 24.91 -23.88
CA THR A 120 8.55 24.72 -23.40
C THR A 120 8.10 23.27 -23.56
N ILE A 121 8.44 22.63 -24.67
CA ILE A 121 8.15 21.21 -24.94
C ILE A 121 8.90 20.32 -23.93
N ASP A 122 10.18 20.58 -23.70
CA ASP A 122 11.01 19.84 -22.75
C ASP A 122 10.53 20.05 -21.30
N ALA A 123 10.18 21.28 -20.91
CA ALA A 123 9.59 21.57 -19.60
C ALA A 123 8.25 20.86 -19.40
N TRP A 124 7.38 20.84 -20.41
CA TRP A 124 6.12 20.09 -20.37
C TRP A 124 6.36 18.58 -20.23
N LEU A 125 7.34 18.03 -20.94
CA LEU A 125 7.71 16.62 -20.85
C LEU A 125 8.32 16.25 -19.51
N GLN A 126 9.18 17.10 -18.95
CA GLN A 126 9.75 16.89 -17.63
C GLN A 126 8.67 16.99 -16.54
N LEU A 127 7.75 17.95 -16.66
CA LEU A 127 6.59 18.04 -15.79
C LEU A 127 5.73 16.78 -15.87
N LYS A 128 5.45 16.25 -17.06
CA LYS A 128 4.51 15.12 -17.22
C LYS A 128 5.11 13.72 -17.06
N PHE A 129 6.37 13.55 -17.44
CA PHE A 129 7.01 12.24 -17.57
C PHE A 129 8.44 12.22 -17.04
N GLY A 130 8.96 13.33 -16.49
CA GLY A 130 10.35 13.44 -16.06
C GLY A 130 10.63 12.65 -14.79
N HIS A 131 9.75 12.78 -13.78
CA HIS A 131 9.93 12.16 -12.47
C HIS A 131 8.59 11.90 -11.79
N LEU A 132 8.61 11.07 -10.75
CA LEU A 132 7.48 10.87 -9.87
C LEU A 132 7.13 12.18 -9.15
N GLN A 133 5.93 12.71 -9.39
CA GLN A 133 5.50 13.96 -8.77
C GLN A 133 5.18 13.80 -7.29
N TYR A 134 5.54 14.82 -6.51
CA TYR A 134 5.05 15.01 -5.15
C TYR A 134 3.52 15.10 -5.12
N ASP A 135 2.86 14.43 -4.16
CA ASP A 135 1.41 14.48 -3.99
C ASP A 135 1.03 15.37 -2.79
N PRO A 136 0.82 16.69 -3.00
CA PRO A 136 0.50 17.61 -1.91
C PRO A 136 -0.85 17.29 -1.26
N VAL A 137 -1.79 16.68 -2.01
CA VAL A 137 -3.12 16.37 -1.49
C VAL A 137 -3.05 15.18 -0.55
N LEU A 138 -2.30 14.14 -0.93
CA LEU A 138 -2.06 12.97 -0.08
C LEU A 138 -1.31 13.36 1.21
N VAL A 139 -0.29 14.22 1.10
CA VAL A 139 0.41 14.76 2.28
C VAL A 139 -0.53 15.59 3.15
N GLY A 140 -1.42 16.38 2.55
CA GLY A 140 -2.49 17.08 3.26
C GLY A 140 -3.37 16.12 4.07
N HIS A 141 -3.82 15.02 3.47
CA HIS A 141 -4.58 13.98 4.18
C HIS A 141 -3.78 13.38 5.34
N LEU A 142 -2.49 13.08 5.14
CA LEU A 142 -1.62 12.55 6.18
C LEU A 142 -1.48 13.52 7.37
N ASN A 143 -1.33 14.81 7.11
CA ASN A 143 -1.19 15.83 8.15
C ASN A 143 -2.48 15.96 8.97
N VAL A 144 -3.65 15.97 8.32
CA VAL A 144 -4.95 15.97 9.00
C VAL A 144 -5.12 14.71 9.84
N LEU A 145 -4.79 13.54 9.31
CA LEU A 145 -4.84 12.27 10.03
C LEU A 145 -3.95 12.31 11.29
N LYS A 146 -2.68 12.74 11.16
CA LYS A 146 -1.74 12.85 12.30
C LYS A 146 -2.26 13.82 13.37
N ALA A 147 -2.83 14.95 12.97
CA ALA A 147 -3.41 15.92 13.89
C ALA A 147 -4.63 15.35 14.64
N GLN A 148 -5.53 14.66 13.93
CA GLN A 148 -6.71 14.04 14.54
C GLN A 148 -6.34 12.88 15.49
N LEU A 149 -5.38 12.03 15.10
CA LEU A 149 -4.87 10.98 15.98
C LEU A 149 -4.21 11.55 17.23
N SER A 150 -3.43 12.62 17.09
CA SER A 150 -2.82 13.31 18.24
C SER A 150 -3.91 13.84 19.19
N ALA A 151 -4.97 14.44 18.64
CA ALA A 151 -6.10 14.95 19.43
C ALA A 151 -6.82 13.86 20.24
N ILE A 152 -7.01 12.67 19.64
CA ILE A 152 -7.71 11.54 20.28
C ILE A 152 -6.83 10.86 21.32
N GLU A 153 -5.51 10.79 21.10
CA GLU A 153 -4.57 10.06 21.96
C GLU A 153 -4.03 10.87 23.17
N HIS A 154 -4.48 12.11 23.40
CA HIS A 154 -3.92 13.07 24.36
C HIS A 154 -4.03 12.74 25.88
N ARG A 155 -3.88 11.48 26.31
CA ARG A 155 -3.68 11.12 27.75
C ARG A 155 -2.66 10.00 28.00
N GLY A 156 -1.50 10.05 27.33
CA GLY A 156 -0.40 9.15 27.67
C GLY A 156 0.95 9.71 27.24
N GLN A 157 1.96 9.59 28.09
CA GLN A 157 3.36 9.88 27.74
C GLN A 157 3.80 8.93 26.61
N CYS A 158 3.69 9.38 25.37
CA CYS A 158 4.28 8.69 24.22
C CYS A 158 5.79 8.92 24.27
N ARG A 159 6.55 7.89 24.65
CA ARG A 159 7.96 7.80 24.26
C ARG A 159 8.02 7.67 22.73
N SER A 160 9.09 8.17 22.12
CA SER A 160 9.33 7.94 20.70
C SER A 160 9.28 6.43 20.42
N PRO A 161 8.52 5.97 19.40
CA PRO A 161 8.43 4.56 19.08
C PRO A 161 9.83 4.01 18.79
N ILE A 162 10.17 2.86 19.37
CA ILE A 162 11.35 2.10 18.92
C ILE A 162 11.02 1.63 17.50
N PRO A 163 11.89 1.84 16.50
CA PRO A 163 11.65 1.38 15.13
C PRO A 163 11.26 -0.10 15.10
N GLY A 164 10.16 -0.43 14.41
CA GLY A 164 9.65 -1.80 14.29
C GLY A 164 8.83 -2.32 15.49
N THR A 165 8.49 -1.45 16.44
CA THR A 165 7.56 -1.78 17.54
C THR A 165 6.27 -0.97 17.46
N VAL A 166 5.16 -1.56 17.92
CA VAL A 166 3.83 -0.95 17.86
C VAL A 166 3.15 -1.08 19.21
N GLU A 167 2.46 -0.02 19.63
CA GLU A 167 1.68 -0.02 20.86
C GLU A 167 0.40 -0.84 20.67
N ALA A 168 0.34 -2.03 21.28
CA ALA A 168 -0.72 -3.02 21.08
C ALA A 168 -2.14 -2.45 21.35
N SER A 169 -2.27 -1.64 22.41
CA SER A 169 -3.53 -1.01 22.83
C SER A 169 -4.12 -0.05 21.81
N LYS A 170 -3.30 0.50 20.91
CA LYS A 170 -3.70 1.52 19.93
C LYS A 170 -4.00 0.96 18.54
N ILE A 171 -3.64 -0.30 18.27
CA ILE A 171 -3.78 -0.88 16.92
C ILE A 171 -5.25 -0.85 16.49
N ALA A 172 -6.15 -1.36 17.32
CA ALA A 172 -7.57 -1.45 16.98
C ALA A 172 -8.21 -0.06 16.79
N SER A 173 -7.98 0.87 17.72
CA SER A 173 -8.55 2.23 17.65
C SER A 173 -8.02 3.03 16.47
N ARG A 174 -6.71 2.94 16.17
CA ARG A 174 -6.11 3.56 14.99
C ARG A 174 -6.66 2.97 13.69
N ALA A 175 -6.81 1.65 13.61
CA ALA A 175 -7.35 1.00 12.42
C ALA A 175 -8.82 1.38 12.17
N GLN A 176 -9.64 1.39 13.23
CA GLN A 176 -11.03 1.84 13.16
C GLN A 176 -11.12 3.30 12.69
N PHE A 177 -10.35 4.19 13.32
CA PHE A 177 -10.31 5.60 12.96
C PHE A 177 -9.85 5.81 11.51
N LEU A 178 -8.77 5.12 11.11
CA LEU A 178 -8.24 5.22 9.76
C LEU A 178 -9.23 4.71 8.71
N GLY A 179 -9.98 3.64 9.00
CA GLY A 179 -11.02 3.14 8.09
C GLY A 179 -12.10 4.18 7.83
N VAL A 180 -12.60 4.84 8.89
CA VAL A 180 -13.54 5.97 8.77
C VAL A 180 -12.94 7.13 8.00
N PHE A 181 -11.68 7.48 8.30
CA PHE A 181 -10.98 8.58 7.64
C PHE A 181 -10.85 8.34 6.13
N VAL A 182 -10.38 7.16 5.72
CA VAL A 182 -10.21 6.78 4.31
C VAL A 182 -11.55 6.77 3.57
N ALA A 183 -12.59 6.20 4.18
CA ALA A 183 -13.92 6.24 3.59
C ALA A 183 -14.37 7.68 3.34
N ARG A 184 -14.17 8.61 4.29
CA ARG A 184 -14.50 10.03 4.09
C ARG A 184 -13.73 10.67 2.94
N GLN A 185 -12.43 10.37 2.79
CA GLN A 185 -11.63 10.91 1.68
C GLN A 185 -12.06 10.37 0.31
N LEU A 186 -12.63 9.15 0.26
CA LEU A 186 -12.94 8.43 -0.98
C LEU A 186 -14.45 8.12 -1.19
N SER A 187 -15.34 8.89 -0.54
CA SER A 187 -16.80 8.75 -0.69
C SER A 187 -17.42 9.68 -1.73
N GLY A 188 -16.65 10.62 -2.28
CA GLY A 188 -17.12 11.63 -3.21
C GLY A 188 -17.99 12.71 -2.55
N PRO A 189 -18.52 13.65 -3.36
CA PRO A 189 -19.32 14.78 -2.85
C PRO A 189 -20.71 14.38 -2.35
N ASP A 190 -21.30 13.29 -2.87
CA ASP A 190 -22.68 12.89 -2.61
C ASP A 190 -22.74 11.45 -2.08
N SER A 191 -22.81 11.30 -0.77
CA SER A 191 -22.89 10.00 -0.07
C SER A 191 -24.31 9.43 0.01
N THR A 192 -25.28 10.03 -0.70
CA THR A 192 -26.73 9.74 -0.51
C THR A 192 -27.31 8.72 -1.48
N ASN A 193 -26.56 8.22 -2.47
CA ASN A 193 -27.08 7.26 -3.44
C ASN A 193 -26.51 5.86 -3.20
N SER A 194 -27.08 5.16 -2.22
CA SER A 194 -26.91 3.73 -1.99
C SER A 194 -27.60 2.93 -3.10
N GLY A 195 -26.85 2.48 -4.09
CA GLY A 195 -27.36 1.54 -5.09
C GLY A 195 -26.47 1.37 -6.30
N GLY A 196 -25.68 0.28 -6.35
CA GLY A 196 -25.20 -0.39 -7.56
C GLY A 196 -24.24 0.33 -8.52
N GLY A 197 -23.94 1.62 -8.34
CA GLY A 197 -23.20 2.43 -9.33
C GLY A 197 -21.78 2.86 -8.95
N LEU A 198 -21.23 2.42 -7.81
CA LEU A 198 -19.93 2.92 -7.33
C LEU A 198 -18.80 2.69 -8.33
N ASP A 199 -18.76 1.50 -8.93
CA ASP A 199 -17.72 1.16 -9.91
C ASP A 199 -17.85 2.03 -11.17
N GLN A 200 -19.06 2.29 -11.68
CA GLN A 200 -19.26 3.17 -12.83
C GLN A 200 -18.88 4.62 -12.51
N ARG A 201 -19.25 5.11 -11.33
CA ARG A 201 -18.89 6.47 -10.89
C ARG A 201 -17.38 6.60 -10.73
N LEU A 202 -16.72 5.55 -10.23
CA LEU A 202 -15.27 5.47 -10.15
C LEU A 202 -14.63 5.49 -11.54
N GLU A 203 -15.14 4.74 -12.52
CA GLU A 203 -14.63 4.80 -13.90
C GLU A 203 -14.73 6.20 -14.50
N LEU A 204 -15.88 6.87 -14.34
CA LEU A 204 -16.08 8.23 -14.82
C LEU A 204 -15.11 9.20 -14.14
N HIS A 205 -14.96 9.09 -12.82
CA HIS A 205 -14.03 9.93 -12.07
C HIS A 205 -12.57 9.70 -12.48
N LEU A 206 -12.17 8.45 -12.72
CA LEU A 206 -10.84 8.13 -13.23
C LEU A 206 -10.66 8.67 -14.64
N HIS A 207 -11.68 8.62 -15.49
CA HIS A 207 -11.65 9.22 -16.81
C HIS A 207 -11.45 10.74 -16.72
N GLU A 208 -12.20 11.44 -15.86
CA GLU A 208 -12.04 12.88 -15.61
C GLU A 208 -10.64 13.24 -15.09
N ILE A 209 -10.09 12.44 -14.18
CA ILE A 209 -8.72 12.62 -13.70
C ILE A 209 -7.75 12.48 -14.87
N LYS A 210 -7.83 11.37 -15.61
CA LYS A 210 -6.94 11.06 -16.74
C LYS A 210 -7.00 12.12 -17.82
N THR A 211 -8.18 12.66 -18.15
CA THR A 211 -8.31 13.75 -19.12
C THR A 211 -7.69 15.05 -18.60
N LYS A 212 -7.82 15.32 -17.29
CA LYS A 212 -7.23 16.51 -16.66
C LYS A 212 -5.70 16.48 -16.60
N ILE A 213 -5.09 15.34 -16.27
CA ILE A 213 -3.63 15.21 -16.16
C ILE A 213 -2.96 14.71 -17.45
N GLU A 214 -3.76 14.24 -18.41
CA GLU A 214 -3.34 13.66 -19.69
C GLU A 214 -2.36 12.48 -19.54
N THR A 215 -2.50 11.70 -18.47
CA THR A 215 -1.76 10.46 -18.21
C THR A 215 -2.62 9.47 -17.43
N SER A 216 -2.29 8.17 -17.52
CA SER A 216 -2.90 7.12 -16.71
C SER A 216 -2.15 6.85 -15.41
N VAL A 217 -1.07 7.57 -15.13
CA VAL A 217 -0.38 7.55 -13.85
C VAL A 217 -1.08 8.51 -12.92
N VAL A 218 -1.92 7.98 -12.03
CA VAL A 218 -2.80 8.73 -11.13
C VAL A 218 -2.20 8.72 -9.73
N SER A 219 -1.92 9.90 -9.17
CA SER A 219 -1.50 10.00 -7.78
C SER A 219 -2.67 9.73 -6.84
N LEU A 220 -2.38 9.05 -5.73
CA LEU A 220 -3.41 8.54 -4.82
C LEU A 220 -4.27 9.66 -4.20
N GLY A 221 -3.70 10.84 -3.93
CA GLY A 221 -4.41 11.99 -3.34
C GLY A 221 -5.41 12.64 -4.29
N MET A 222 -5.31 12.40 -5.60
CA MET A 222 -6.27 12.91 -6.59
C MET A 222 -7.61 12.18 -6.55
N LEU A 223 -7.64 10.95 -6.05
CA LEU A 223 -8.86 10.16 -5.94
C LEU A 223 -9.81 10.81 -4.93
N LYS A 224 -11.07 10.97 -5.34
CA LYS A 224 -12.20 11.39 -4.50
C LYS A 224 -13.24 10.29 -4.35
N LEU A 225 -13.19 9.30 -5.22
CA LEU A 225 -13.98 8.08 -5.15
C LEU A 225 -13.04 6.88 -5.10
N GLY A 226 -13.43 5.86 -4.35
CA GLY A 226 -12.69 4.62 -4.28
C GLY A 226 -13.61 3.43 -4.03
N SER A 227 -13.32 2.33 -4.72
CA SER A 227 -13.90 1.02 -4.43
C SER A 227 -12.94 0.27 -3.50
N TYR A 228 -13.07 -1.06 -3.44
CA TYR A 228 -12.28 -1.92 -2.56
C TYR A 228 -10.76 -1.67 -2.68
N LEU A 229 -10.22 -1.60 -3.91
CA LEU A 229 -8.78 -1.41 -4.13
C LEU A 229 -8.29 -0.03 -3.72
N GLU A 230 -8.94 1.04 -4.17
CA GLU A 230 -8.48 2.41 -3.93
C GLU A 230 -8.53 2.72 -2.43
N ARG A 231 -9.58 2.26 -1.74
CA ARG A 231 -9.72 2.42 -0.29
C ARG A 231 -8.68 1.61 0.46
N ALA A 232 -8.47 0.35 0.10
CA ALA A 232 -7.43 -0.46 0.74
C ALA A 232 -6.03 0.13 0.50
N LEU A 233 -5.73 0.59 -0.72
CA LEU A 233 -4.45 1.24 -1.03
C LEU A 233 -4.24 2.52 -0.19
N MET A 234 -5.24 3.39 -0.11
CA MET A 234 -5.14 4.61 0.69
C MET A 234 -4.99 4.31 2.18
N PHE A 235 -5.71 3.31 2.69
CA PHE A 235 -5.51 2.82 4.05
C PHE A 235 -4.08 2.34 4.27
N LYS A 236 -3.56 1.45 3.41
CA LYS A 236 -2.21 0.91 3.54
C LYS A 236 -1.15 2.02 3.53
N ALA A 237 -1.22 2.91 2.55
CA ALA A 237 -0.28 4.02 2.41
C ALA A 237 -0.26 4.92 3.65
N LEU A 238 -1.43 5.27 4.21
CA LEU A 238 -1.52 6.10 5.40
C LEU A 238 -1.14 5.33 6.68
N ALA A 239 -1.51 4.05 6.79
CA ALA A 239 -1.17 3.18 7.91
C ALA A 239 0.35 3.08 8.09
N ASP A 240 1.07 2.89 6.99
CA ASP A 240 2.53 2.82 6.96
C ASP A 240 3.18 4.11 7.48
N GLN A 241 2.62 5.28 7.14
CA GLN A 241 3.12 6.58 7.59
C GLN A 241 2.86 6.89 9.08
N ILE A 242 1.90 6.20 9.71
CA ILE A 242 1.60 6.32 11.15
C ILE A 242 2.11 5.12 11.96
N GLY A 243 2.83 4.18 11.32
CA GLY A 243 3.36 2.98 11.97
C GLY A 243 2.29 1.98 12.41
N LEU A 244 1.14 1.93 11.74
CA LEU A 244 0.09 0.94 11.96
C LEU A 244 0.37 -0.31 11.09
N PRO A 245 0.64 -1.49 11.68
CA PRO A 245 0.92 -2.69 10.92
C PRO A 245 -0.35 -3.18 10.23
N ALA A 246 -0.34 -3.12 8.90
CA ALA A 246 -1.46 -3.49 8.06
C ALA A 246 -0.97 -4.27 6.85
N ALA A 247 -1.65 -5.36 6.52
CA ALA A 247 -1.40 -6.14 5.32
C ALA A 247 -2.40 -5.71 4.24
N LEU A 248 -1.90 -5.55 3.01
CA LEU A 248 -2.73 -5.24 1.84
C LEU A 248 -2.91 -6.51 1.03
N VAL A 249 -4.16 -6.88 0.74
CA VAL A 249 -4.48 -8.13 0.06
C VAL A 249 -5.33 -7.84 -1.15
N ARG A 250 -4.97 -8.45 -2.27
CA ARG A 250 -5.73 -8.47 -3.51
C ARG A 250 -6.46 -9.80 -3.61
N GLY A 251 -7.79 -9.72 -3.68
CA GLY A 251 -8.64 -10.85 -3.96
C GLY A 251 -9.02 -10.95 -5.43
N THR A 252 -10.11 -11.66 -5.67
CA THR A 252 -10.69 -11.85 -6.99
C THR A 252 -11.68 -10.72 -7.32
N TYR A 253 -12.04 -10.60 -8.60
CA TYR A 253 -13.07 -9.65 -9.08
C TYR A 253 -12.81 -8.18 -8.70
N GLY A 254 -11.54 -7.77 -8.66
CA GLY A 254 -11.16 -6.40 -8.32
C GLY A 254 -11.32 -6.03 -6.85
N ARG A 255 -11.63 -7.00 -5.97
CA ARG A 255 -11.66 -6.79 -4.52
C ARG A 255 -10.26 -6.74 -3.96
N SER A 256 -10.06 -5.87 -2.98
CA SER A 256 -8.86 -5.81 -2.17
C SER A 256 -9.26 -5.31 -0.79
N TRP A 257 -8.52 -5.71 0.23
CA TRP A 257 -8.85 -5.40 1.61
C TRP A 257 -7.60 -5.24 2.45
N ILE A 258 -7.82 -4.80 3.68
CA ILE A 258 -6.79 -4.66 4.68
C ILE A 258 -7.00 -5.68 5.77
N GLU A 259 -5.92 -6.35 6.14
CA GLU A 259 -5.85 -7.19 7.31
C GLU A 259 -4.95 -6.54 8.36
N ILE A 260 -5.36 -6.61 9.63
CA ILE A 260 -4.60 -6.08 10.76
C ILE A 260 -4.42 -7.14 11.82
N ALA A 261 -3.39 -6.96 12.65
CA ALA A 261 -3.12 -7.82 13.78
C ALA A 261 -3.42 -7.09 15.08
N VAL A 262 -4.54 -7.43 15.72
CA VAL A 262 -4.93 -6.92 17.04
C VAL A 262 -4.58 -7.97 18.09
N PRO A 263 -3.56 -7.74 18.92
CA PRO A 263 -3.19 -8.66 20.00
C PRO A 263 -4.34 -8.82 21.00
N LYS A 264 -4.63 -10.06 21.41
CA LYS A 264 -5.52 -10.31 22.54
C LYS A 264 -4.72 -10.05 23.82
N MET A 265 -4.93 -8.89 24.43
CA MET A 265 -4.39 -8.62 25.76
C MET A 265 -5.27 -9.36 26.76
N GLU A 266 -4.80 -10.51 27.27
CA GLU A 266 -5.47 -11.15 28.40
C GLU A 266 -5.42 -10.19 29.57
N ASN A 267 -6.58 -9.69 30.00
CA ASN A 267 -6.66 -8.87 31.19
C ASN A 267 -6.20 -9.75 32.36
N ALA A 268 -5.10 -9.38 33.02
CA ALA A 268 -4.64 -10.03 34.25
C ALA A 268 -5.65 -9.97 35.42
N ALA A 269 -6.87 -9.47 35.19
CA ALA A 269 -7.96 -9.36 36.14
C ALA A 269 -8.83 -10.63 36.25
N GLU A 270 -8.69 -11.62 35.36
CA GLU A 270 -9.41 -12.92 35.43
C GLU A 270 -8.51 -14.08 35.88
N ALA A 271 -7.46 -13.79 36.66
CA ALA A 271 -6.76 -14.83 37.40
C ALA A 271 -7.59 -15.20 38.64
N ASN A 272 -8.44 -16.22 38.50
CA ASN A 272 -9.11 -16.90 39.61
C ASN A 272 -8.14 -17.13 40.79
N GLU A 273 -8.61 -16.88 42.01
CA GLU A 273 -7.82 -16.90 43.26
C GLU A 273 -7.15 -18.24 43.58
N ASP A 274 -7.45 -19.32 42.86
CA ASP A 274 -7.03 -20.69 43.22
C ASP A 274 -5.62 -21.10 42.74
N THR A 275 -4.87 -20.25 42.02
CA THR A 275 -3.53 -20.64 41.49
C THR A 275 -2.36 -19.85 42.09
N GLN A 276 -2.52 -19.26 43.27
CA GLN A 276 -1.47 -18.45 43.91
C GLN A 276 -0.29 -19.27 44.48
N GLN A 277 -0.41 -20.59 44.62
CA GLN A 277 0.61 -21.38 45.33
C GLN A 277 1.80 -21.87 44.48
N HIS A 278 1.74 -21.79 43.13
CA HIS A 278 2.83 -22.29 42.27
C HIS A 278 3.66 -21.22 41.54
N ARG A 279 3.31 -19.92 41.60
CA ARG A 279 4.07 -18.87 40.88
C ARG A 279 5.22 -18.22 41.67
N ARG A 280 5.57 -18.70 42.87
CA ARG A 280 6.66 -18.10 43.69
C ARG A 280 8.10 -18.52 43.33
N ARG A 281 8.36 -19.10 42.15
CA ARG A 281 9.72 -19.54 41.75
C ARG A 281 10.26 -19.05 40.41
N SER A 282 9.64 -18.08 39.76
CA SER A 282 10.26 -17.43 38.59
C SER A 282 10.41 -15.93 38.80
N SER A 283 11.48 -15.56 39.48
CA SER A 283 12.02 -14.20 39.45
C SER A 283 12.43 -13.83 38.02
N ARG A 284 11.66 -12.96 37.35
CA ARG A 284 12.14 -12.16 36.21
C ARG A 284 11.57 -10.73 36.28
N PRO A 285 12.30 -9.77 36.87
CA PRO A 285 11.84 -8.39 37.02
C PRO A 285 12.27 -7.53 35.82
N ILE A 286 11.88 -7.91 34.58
CA ILE A 286 12.17 -7.12 33.34
C ILE A 286 10.95 -6.98 32.41
N ILE A 287 9.86 -7.74 32.60
CA ILE A 287 8.79 -7.91 31.59
C ILE A 287 7.51 -7.16 31.99
N ASP A 288 7.58 -5.84 32.20
CA ASP A 288 6.38 -5.04 32.51
C ASP A 288 6.21 -3.83 31.57
N LEU A 289 7.27 -3.41 30.88
CA LEU A 289 7.20 -2.43 29.78
C LEU A 289 7.02 -3.10 28.39
N CYS A 290 7.39 -4.38 28.26
CA CYS A 290 7.46 -5.08 26.98
C CYS A 290 6.08 -5.52 26.45
N ASP A 291 5.05 -5.56 27.31
CA ASP A 291 3.71 -6.00 26.92
C ASP A 291 2.94 -4.91 26.15
N LYS A 292 3.34 -3.63 26.28
CA LYS A 292 2.70 -2.53 25.55
C LYS A 292 3.21 -2.41 24.12
N PHE A 293 4.50 -2.64 23.89
CA PHE A 293 5.15 -2.44 22.60
C PHE A 293 5.58 -3.78 22.01
N LEU A 294 4.85 -4.25 20.99
CA LEU A 294 5.11 -5.53 20.34
C LEU A 294 5.90 -5.33 19.04
N PRO A 295 6.94 -6.15 18.78
CA PRO A 295 7.58 -6.18 17.48
C PRO A 295 6.59 -6.65 16.40
N THR A 296 6.50 -5.92 15.29
CA THR A 296 5.55 -6.22 14.20
C THR A 296 5.72 -7.63 13.63
N ARG A 297 6.96 -8.14 13.60
CA ARG A 297 7.29 -9.50 13.11
C ARG A 297 6.64 -10.66 13.89
N TYR A 298 6.17 -10.42 15.11
CA TYR A 298 5.48 -11.45 15.92
C TYR A 298 3.96 -11.34 15.85
N LEU A 299 3.45 -10.28 15.22
CA LEU A 299 2.03 -10.10 15.03
C LEU A 299 1.54 -10.99 13.88
N ARG A 300 0.31 -11.47 14.01
CA ARG A 300 -0.41 -12.20 12.97
C ARG A 300 -1.76 -11.56 12.75
N GLU A 301 -2.11 -11.42 11.49
CA GLU A 301 -3.38 -10.89 11.06
C GLU A 301 -4.51 -11.73 11.63
N ASN A 302 -5.50 -11.05 12.22
CA ASN A 302 -6.68 -11.70 12.79
C ASN A 302 -7.98 -10.93 12.54
N TYR A 303 -7.90 -9.72 11.98
CA TYR A 303 -9.07 -8.94 11.56
C TYR A 303 -8.91 -8.40 10.13
N VAL A 304 -10.03 -8.39 9.39
CA VAL A 304 -10.23 -7.59 8.17
C VAL A 304 -10.87 -6.26 8.57
N VAL A 305 -10.38 -5.16 7.99
CA VAL A 305 -10.99 -3.84 8.15
C VAL A 305 -12.06 -3.65 7.07
N ASP A 306 -13.29 -3.41 7.49
CA ASP A 306 -14.36 -2.99 6.59
C ASP A 306 -14.10 -1.54 6.15
N LEU A 307 -14.04 -1.32 4.84
CA LEU A 307 -13.86 -0.01 4.23
C LEU A 307 -15.05 0.38 3.34
N MET A 308 -16.08 -0.47 3.23
CA MET A 308 -17.17 -0.32 2.29
C MET A 308 -18.51 -0.11 3.01
N ASP A 309 -18.92 -1.06 3.85
CA ASP A 309 -20.27 -1.11 4.41
C ASP A 309 -20.34 -0.35 5.74
N GLU A 310 -19.47 -0.71 6.68
CA GLU A 310 -19.30 -0.02 7.97
C GLU A 310 -17.82 0.38 8.17
N PRO A 311 -17.36 1.48 7.54
CA PRO A 311 -15.95 1.87 7.55
C PRO A 311 -15.32 1.91 8.94
N GLY A 312 -14.21 1.19 9.08
CA GLY A 312 -13.48 1.06 10.34
C GLY A 312 -13.88 -0.15 11.19
N ARG A 313 -15.01 -0.82 10.91
CA ARG A 313 -15.37 -2.05 11.62
C ARG A 313 -14.31 -3.14 11.42
N LEU A 314 -14.00 -3.87 12.49
CA LEU A 314 -13.04 -4.96 12.49
C LEU A 314 -13.78 -6.30 12.47
N MET A 315 -13.65 -7.04 11.37
CA MET A 315 -14.26 -8.37 11.19
C MET A 315 -13.21 -9.44 11.45
N PRO A 316 -13.43 -10.42 12.35
CA PRO A 316 -12.51 -11.54 12.53
C PRO A 316 -12.28 -12.28 11.20
N ILE A 317 -11.02 -12.56 10.84
CA ILE A 317 -10.66 -13.17 9.53
C ILE A 317 -11.41 -14.49 9.29
N ASP A 318 -11.60 -15.30 10.34
CA ASP A 318 -12.29 -16.59 10.23
C ASP A 318 -13.82 -16.47 10.19
N GLY A 319 -14.35 -15.27 10.43
CA GLY A 319 -15.78 -14.98 10.46
C GLY A 319 -16.46 -15.05 9.10
N LEU A 320 -17.76 -15.35 9.09
CA LEU A 320 -18.57 -15.40 7.87
C LEU A 320 -18.62 -14.03 7.17
N GLU A 321 -18.73 -12.95 7.94
CA GLU A 321 -18.75 -11.57 7.43
C GLU A 321 -17.47 -11.24 6.64
N ALA A 322 -16.30 -11.54 7.21
CA ALA A 322 -15.02 -11.32 6.55
C ALA A 322 -14.92 -12.14 5.24
N LYS A 323 -15.38 -13.39 5.24
CA LYS A 323 -15.40 -14.23 4.03
C LYS A 323 -16.30 -13.64 2.96
N VAL A 324 -17.51 -13.22 3.32
CA VAL A 324 -18.46 -12.59 2.39
C VAL A 324 -17.88 -11.28 1.82
N TYR A 325 -17.25 -10.46 2.66
CA TYR A 325 -16.58 -9.23 2.25
C TYR A 325 -15.45 -9.50 1.26
N CYS A 326 -14.63 -10.52 1.51
CA CYS A 326 -13.48 -10.87 0.66
C CYS A 326 -13.90 -11.58 -0.64
N SER A 327 -14.95 -12.41 -0.62
CA SER A 327 -15.40 -13.22 -1.77
C SER A 327 -16.53 -12.60 -2.59
N GLY A 328 -17.16 -11.53 -2.10
CA GLY A 328 -18.32 -10.91 -2.74
C GLY A 328 -19.60 -11.73 -2.67
N GLY A 329 -19.80 -12.43 -1.56
CA GLY A 329 -21.04 -13.17 -1.28
C GLY A 329 -21.21 -14.48 -2.07
N LYS A 330 -20.21 -14.91 -2.84
CA LYS A 330 -20.17 -16.26 -3.40
C LYS A 330 -19.45 -17.20 -2.42
N PRO A 331 -19.99 -18.40 -2.15
CA PRO A 331 -19.31 -19.38 -1.34
C PRO A 331 -17.94 -19.69 -1.98
N VAL A 332 -16.92 -19.74 -1.13
CA VAL A 332 -15.59 -20.21 -1.52
C VAL A 332 -15.74 -21.70 -1.81
N ASP A 333 -15.89 -22.06 -3.08
CA ASP A 333 -15.64 -23.43 -3.49
C ASP A 333 -14.16 -23.71 -3.20
N THR A 334 -13.91 -24.53 -2.18
CA THR A 334 -12.63 -25.15 -1.90
C THR A 334 -12.25 -26.06 -3.07
N ALA A 335 -11.74 -25.46 -4.13
CA ALA A 335 -11.04 -26.10 -5.22
C ALA A 335 -10.16 -25.06 -5.94
N ILE A 336 -9.17 -24.51 -5.24
CA ILE A 336 -8.00 -23.95 -5.94
C ILE A 336 -7.22 -25.16 -6.46
N GLY A 337 -7.66 -25.64 -7.63
CA GLY A 337 -6.84 -26.44 -8.51
C GLY A 337 -5.58 -25.64 -8.83
N CYS A 338 -4.45 -26.18 -8.42
CA CYS A 338 -3.13 -25.78 -8.84
C CYS A 338 -3.10 -25.71 -10.38
N ALA A 339 -3.24 -24.51 -10.95
CA ALA A 339 -2.90 -24.26 -12.33
C ALA A 339 -1.38 -24.35 -12.45
N LYS A 340 -0.88 -25.59 -12.51
CA LYS A 340 0.44 -25.89 -13.07
C LYS A 340 0.45 -25.31 -14.47
N ILE A 341 1.25 -24.27 -14.65
CA ILE A 341 1.78 -23.89 -15.97
C ILE A 341 2.51 -25.14 -16.48
N ARG A 342 1.93 -25.80 -17.49
CA ARG A 342 2.66 -26.80 -18.27
C ARG A 342 3.62 -26.03 -19.18
N GLU A 343 4.86 -26.49 -19.17
CA GLU A 343 5.95 -26.11 -20.08
C GLU A 343 5.53 -26.12 -21.55
#